data_AF-J3ARN0-F1
#
_entry.id   AF-J3ARN0-F1
#
_cell.length_a   1.000
_cell.length_b   1.000
_cell.length_c   1.000
_cell.angle_alpha   90.00
_cell.angle_beta   90.00
_cell.angle_gamma   90.00
#
_symmetry.space_group_name_H-M   'P 1'
#
loop_
_entity.id
_entity.type
_entity.pdbx_description
1 polymer ?
#
loop_
_entity_poly.entity_id
_entity_poly.type
_entity_poly.pdbx_seq_one_letter_code
_entity_poly.pdbx_strand_id
1 'polypeptide(L)'
;MRLSDYGSVKAPTIMSPLQEGGTYQHFETPLIVNGVLMVGYYNQAQTIKNVGNFLFWGFVADGLPQEVAAKLKPLIVDNARFVSQGKAITRAEIRRVGDPIGQWRTEELTGPGVATPFGFIDRVLIVDTGDTTPPLARHTTVFCSLQGIVTAPLLQVYRPDLNAHLLD
;
A
#
# COMPACT_ATOMS: atom_id res chain seq x y z
N MET A 1 -2.42 20.42 -1.53
CA MET A 1 -2.92 19.19 -0.85
C MET A 1 -3.78 19.58 0.36
N ARG A 2 -5.01 19.07 0.48
CA ARG A 2 -5.83 19.21 1.71
C ARG A 2 -5.54 18.06 2.66
N LEU A 3 -5.38 18.35 3.94
CA LEU A 3 -5.12 17.35 4.98
C LEU A 3 -6.33 17.28 5.92
N SER A 4 -6.70 16.06 6.29
CA SER A 4 -7.66 15.77 7.36
C SER A 4 -6.89 15.35 8.62
N ASP A 5 -7.41 15.74 9.78
CA ASP A 5 -6.89 15.34 11.09
C ASP A 5 -7.60 14.05 11.55
N TYR A 6 -6.82 13.00 11.81
CA TYR A 6 -7.27 11.71 12.34
C TYR A 6 -6.56 11.44 13.66
N GLY A 7 -7.04 12.07 14.74
CA GLY A 7 -6.38 12.01 16.04
C GLY A 7 -4.99 12.66 16.00
N SER A 8 -3.93 11.87 16.24
CA SER A 8 -2.53 12.34 16.18
C SER A 8 -1.90 12.27 14.78
N VAL A 9 -2.64 11.76 13.78
CA VAL A 9 -2.16 11.56 12.41
C VAL A 9 -2.84 12.56 11.48
N LYS A 10 -2.06 13.22 10.62
CA LYS A 10 -2.60 13.97 9.47
C LYS A 10 -2.48 13.10 8.22
N ALA A 11 -3.53 12.99 7.44
CA ALA A 11 -3.51 12.28 6.16
C ALA A 11 -4.20 13.12 5.07
N PRO A 12 -3.88 12.91 3.78
CA PRO A 12 -4.58 13.57 2.68
C PRO A 12 -6.11 13.43 2.80
N THR A 13 -6.86 14.51 2.60
CA THR A 13 -8.32 14.47 2.61
C THR A 13 -8.80 13.63 1.41
N ILE A 14 -9.59 12.60 1.69
CA ILE A 14 -10.23 11.76 0.67
C ILE A 14 -11.75 11.94 0.81
N MET A 15 -12.42 12.44 -0.24
CA MET A 15 -13.84 12.84 -0.18
C MET A 15 -14.79 11.66 0.02
N SER A 16 -14.52 10.53 -0.62
CA SER A 16 -15.21 9.26 -0.38
C SER A 16 -14.22 8.11 -0.53
N PRO A 17 -13.70 7.55 0.57
CA PRO A 17 -12.72 6.46 0.47
C PRO A 17 -13.27 5.15 -0.10
N LEU A 18 -14.60 5.09 -0.28
CA LEU A 18 -15.40 3.88 -0.51
C LEU A 18 -16.14 3.84 -1.85
N GLN A 19 -16.67 4.97 -2.31
CA GLN A 19 -17.50 5.02 -3.54
C GLN A 19 -16.81 5.68 -4.72
N GLU A 20 -15.77 6.46 -4.45
CA GLU A 20 -14.88 6.91 -5.50
C GLU A 20 -13.67 5.99 -5.46
N GLY A 21 -13.47 5.23 -6.54
CA GLY A 21 -12.11 4.92 -6.99
C GLY A 21 -11.31 6.19 -7.34
N GLY A 22 -11.41 7.25 -6.53
CA GLY A 22 -10.38 8.26 -6.48
C GLY A 22 -9.11 7.55 -6.03
N THR A 23 -7.95 8.10 -6.21
CA THR A 23 -7.66 9.27 -5.38
C THR A 23 -6.22 9.67 -5.65
N TYR A 24 -5.81 9.65 -6.92
CA TYR A 24 -4.54 10.29 -7.23
C TYR A 24 -4.63 11.76 -6.82
N GLN A 25 -3.84 12.14 -5.82
CA GLN A 25 -3.70 13.51 -5.36
C GLN A 25 -2.30 13.96 -5.74
N HIS A 26 -2.23 14.78 -6.78
CA HIS A 26 -0.98 15.43 -7.14
C HIS A 26 -0.53 16.37 -6.03
N PHE A 27 0.77 16.40 -5.76
CA PHE A 27 1.36 17.35 -4.83
C PHE A 27 1.79 18.61 -5.56
N GLU A 28 1.25 19.76 -5.16
CA GLU A 28 1.67 21.08 -5.67
C GLU A 28 3.17 21.32 -5.46
N THR A 29 3.72 20.81 -4.36
CA THR A 29 5.16 20.74 -4.12
C THR A 29 5.51 19.29 -3.82
N PRO A 30 6.32 18.64 -4.67
CA PRO A 30 6.71 17.26 -4.44
C PRO A 30 7.39 17.08 -3.08
N LEU A 31 7.11 15.95 -2.43
CA LEU A 31 7.78 15.56 -1.19
C LEU A 31 9.08 14.83 -1.55
N ILE A 32 10.21 15.26 -0.96
CA ILE A 32 11.49 14.60 -1.18
C ILE A 32 11.76 13.65 -0.02
N VAL A 33 11.86 12.35 -0.30
CA VAL A 33 12.17 11.30 0.69
C VAL A 33 13.46 10.59 0.27
N ASN A 34 14.54 10.78 1.04
CA ASN A 34 15.87 10.25 0.72
C ASN A 34 16.30 10.44 -0.75
N GLY A 35 16.01 11.63 -1.31
CA GLY A 35 16.33 11.96 -2.70
C GLY A 35 15.41 11.34 -3.75
N VAL A 36 14.27 10.76 -3.35
CA VAL A 36 13.16 10.36 -4.23
C VAL A 36 12.12 11.47 -4.24
N LEU A 37 11.70 11.88 -5.44
CA LEU A 37 10.67 12.88 -5.63
C LEU A 37 9.29 12.20 -5.64
N MET A 38 8.54 12.35 -4.55
CA MET A 38 7.14 11.90 -4.47
C MET A 38 6.24 12.99 -5.05
N VAL A 39 5.57 12.68 -6.15
CA VAL A 39 4.77 13.64 -6.94
C VAL A 39 3.28 13.56 -6.65
N GLY A 40 2.84 12.53 -5.92
CA GLY A 40 1.46 12.43 -5.49
C GLY A 40 1.22 11.25 -4.56
N TYR A 41 -0.02 11.15 -4.12
CA TYR A 41 -0.54 10.04 -3.34
C TYR A 41 -1.61 9.31 -4.14
N TYR A 42 -1.69 8.00 -3.99
CA TYR A 42 -2.73 7.18 -4.61
C TYR A 42 -3.29 6.24 -3.55
N ASN A 43 -4.60 6.01 -3.58
CA ASN A 43 -5.26 5.00 -2.77
C ASN A 43 -6.37 4.35 -3.59
N GLN A 44 -6.62 3.08 -3.35
CA GLN A 44 -7.66 2.29 -3.98
C GLN A 44 -8.12 1.18 -3.04
N ALA A 45 -9.43 0.99 -2.99
CA ALA A 45 -10.06 -0.16 -2.35
C ALA A 45 -10.91 -0.88 -3.39
N GLN A 46 -10.78 -2.20 -3.49
CA GLN A 46 -11.60 -3.02 -4.38
C GLN A 46 -11.91 -4.36 -3.74
N THR A 47 -13.12 -4.85 -3.98
CA THR A 47 -13.52 -6.22 -3.62
C THR A 47 -13.64 -7.04 -4.89
N ILE A 48 -12.81 -8.07 -5.01
CA ILE A 48 -12.89 -9.02 -6.13
C ILE A 48 -13.66 -10.24 -5.66
N LYS A 49 -14.77 -10.54 -6.35
CA LYS A 49 -15.60 -11.72 -6.07
C LYS A 49 -14.73 -12.98 -6.08
N ASN A 50 -14.84 -13.79 -5.02
CA ASN A 50 -14.09 -15.05 -4.79
C ASN A 50 -12.58 -14.90 -4.55
N VAL A 51 -12.02 -13.69 -4.50
CA VAL A 51 -10.60 -13.46 -4.19
C VAL A 51 -10.44 -12.64 -2.91
N GLY A 52 -11.35 -11.72 -2.64
CA GLY A 52 -11.41 -10.96 -1.38
C GLY A 52 -11.19 -9.47 -1.58
N ASN A 53 -10.86 -8.78 -0.48
CA ASN A 53 -10.63 -7.35 -0.45
C ASN A 53 -9.16 -7.03 -0.75
N PHE A 54 -8.95 -6.01 -1.56
CA PHE A 54 -7.64 -5.49 -1.93
C PHE A 54 -7.62 -4.01 -1.65
N LEU A 55 -6.72 -3.62 -0.75
CA LEU A 55 -6.46 -2.23 -0.42
C LEU A 55 -5.05 -1.90 -0.90
N PHE A 56 -4.89 -0.84 -1.68
CA PHE A 56 -3.60 -0.31 -2.11
C PHE A 56 -3.53 1.16 -1.75
N TRP A 57 -2.42 1.62 -1.18
CA TRP A 57 -2.21 3.03 -0.94
C TRP A 57 -0.74 3.38 -0.84
N GLY A 58 -0.38 4.61 -1.19
CA GLY A 58 0.98 5.09 -1.02
C GLY A 58 1.29 6.20 -2.01
N PHE A 59 2.56 6.29 -2.40
CA PHE A 59 3.07 7.42 -3.15
C PHE A 59 3.32 7.07 -4.61
N VAL A 60 3.18 8.09 -5.45
CA VAL A 60 3.64 8.09 -6.84
C VAL A 60 4.97 8.83 -6.86
N ALA A 61 5.99 8.21 -7.43
CA ALA A 61 7.37 8.69 -7.44
C ALA A 61 7.87 8.91 -8.87
N ASP A 62 8.75 9.90 -9.01
CA ASP A 62 9.56 10.07 -10.20
C ASP A 62 10.81 9.18 -10.17
N GLY A 63 11.28 8.78 -11.36
CA GLY A 63 12.42 7.87 -11.54
C GLY A 63 12.03 6.40 -11.75
N LEU A 64 13.03 5.57 -12.03
CA LEU A 64 12.85 4.14 -12.31
C LEU A 64 12.63 3.32 -11.03
N PRO A 65 11.84 2.23 -11.05
CA PRO A 65 11.53 1.45 -9.86
C PRO A 65 12.77 0.98 -9.08
N GLN A 66 13.83 0.55 -9.77
CA GLN A 66 15.06 0.07 -9.13
C GLN A 66 15.82 1.20 -8.43
N GLU A 67 15.84 2.39 -9.00
CA GLU A 67 16.50 3.57 -8.43
C GLU A 67 15.73 4.08 -7.21
N VAL A 68 14.41 4.17 -7.35
CA VAL A 68 13.49 4.53 -6.26
C VAL A 68 13.63 3.52 -5.12
N ALA A 69 13.56 2.22 -5.42
CA ALA A 69 13.73 1.17 -4.43
C ALA A 69 15.09 1.23 -3.72
N ALA A 70 16.19 1.42 -4.46
CA ALA A 70 17.53 1.52 -3.89
C ALA A 70 17.65 2.71 -2.94
N LYS A 71 17.10 3.87 -3.31
CA LYS A 71 17.07 5.06 -2.45
C LYS A 71 16.20 4.87 -1.22
N LEU A 72 15.06 4.19 -1.32
CA LEU A 72 14.17 3.99 -0.16
C LEU A 72 14.63 2.85 0.77
N LYS A 73 15.38 1.87 0.24
CA LYS A 73 15.82 0.67 0.98
C LYS A 73 16.42 0.94 2.36
N PRO A 74 17.30 1.95 2.56
CA PRO A 74 17.87 2.24 3.88
C PRO A 74 16.84 2.67 4.94
N LEU A 75 15.67 3.18 4.52
CA LEU A 75 14.59 3.63 5.42
C LEU A 75 13.62 2.51 5.82
N ILE A 76 13.71 1.35 5.17
CA ILE A 76 12.77 0.24 5.35
C ILE A 76 13.25 -0.64 6.50
N VAL A 77 12.37 -0.93 7.46
CA VAL A 77 12.63 -1.94 8.49
C VAL A 77 12.78 -3.30 7.82
N ASP A 78 13.81 -4.05 8.19
CA ASP A 78 14.08 -5.37 7.59
C ASP A 78 14.21 -5.29 6.06
N ASN A 79 15.01 -4.32 5.63
CA ASN A 79 15.24 -4.02 4.23
C ASN A 79 15.95 -5.13 3.44
N ALA A 80 16.56 -6.10 4.12
CA ALA A 80 17.17 -7.26 3.49
C ALA A 80 16.13 -8.07 2.69
N ARG A 81 14.88 -8.11 3.18
CA ARG A 81 13.74 -8.74 2.50
C ARG A 81 13.05 -7.85 1.46
N PHE A 82 13.47 -6.59 1.31
CA PHE A 82 13.02 -5.74 0.22
C PHE A 82 13.82 -6.07 -1.05
N VAL A 83 13.27 -6.98 -1.85
CA VAL A 83 13.96 -7.67 -2.94
C VAL A 83 13.09 -7.71 -4.20
N SER A 84 13.74 -7.85 -5.36
CA SER A 84 13.05 -7.98 -6.64
C SER A 84 12.28 -9.30 -6.72
N GLN A 85 11.02 -9.24 -7.11
CA GLN A 85 10.18 -10.39 -7.40
C GLN A 85 9.39 -10.12 -8.70
N GLY A 86 9.86 -10.68 -9.82
CA GLY A 86 9.32 -10.36 -11.13
C GLY A 86 9.65 -8.92 -11.54
N LYS A 87 8.63 -8.12 -11.86
CA LYS A 87 8.78 -6.71 -12.28
C LYS A 87 8.81 -5.72 -11.10
N ALA A 88 8.31 -6.15 -9.93
CA ALA A 88 8.24 -5.33 -8.72
C ALA A 88 9.40 -5.63 -7.76
N ILE A 89 9.69 -4.67 -6.88
CA ILE A 89 10.53 -4.85 -5.69
C ILE A 89 9.59 -4.86 -4.49
N THR A 90 9.59 -5.94 -3.72
CA THR A 90 8.60 -6.16 -2.67
C THR A 90 9.22 -6.54 -1.34
N ARG A 91 8.50 -6.26 -0.25
CA ARG A 91 8.71 -6.82 1.09
C ARG A 91 7.35 -7.24 1.61
N ALA A 92 7.10 -8.55 1.63
CA ALA A 92 5.83 -9.13 2.04
C ALA A 92 5.88 -9.70 3.46
N GLU A 93 4.74 -9.67 4.13
CA GLU A 93 4.51 -10.27 5.44
C GLU A 93 3.09 -10.83 5.49
N ILE A 94 2.92 -11.97 6.16
CA ILE A 94 1.63 -12.66 6.27
C ILE A 94 1.22 -12.85 7.72
N ARG A 95 -0.07 -12.92 7.97
CA ARG A 95 -0.63 -13.32 9.26
C ARG A 95 -1.87 -14.19 9.09
N ARG A 96 -2.23 -14.90 10.16
CA ARG A 96 -3.49 -15.65 10.27
C ARG A 96 -4.54 -14.78 10.95
N VAL A 97 -5.79 -15.03 10.60
CA VAL A 97 -6.93 -14.50 11.36
C VAL A 97 -6.83 -15.04 12.80
N GLY A 98 -6.94 -14.13 13.78
CA GLY A 98 -6.80 -14.46 15.20
C GLY A 98 -5.42 -14.19 15.82
N ASP A 99 -4.37 -13.98 15.02
CA ASP A 99 -3.07 -13.55 15.56
C ASP A 99 -3.18 -12.19 16.29
N PRO A 100 -2.30 -11.89 17.26
CA PRO A 100 -2.12 -10.54 17.78
C PRO A 100 -1.89 -9.53 16.64
N ILE A 101 -2.47 -8.32 16.75
CA ILE A 101 -2.50 -7.35 15.63
C ILE A 101 -1.11 -7.00 15.08
N GLY A 102 -0.10 -6.93 15.95
CA GLY A 102 1.28 -6.62 15.57
C GLY A 102 2.12 -7.81 15.12
N GLN A 103 1.59 -9.04 15.17
CA GLN A 103 2.37 -10.24 14.87
C GLN A 103 2.25 -10.61 13.39
N TRP A 104 3.34 -10.36 12.67
CA TRP A 104 3.50 -10.67 11.25
C TRP A 104 4.58 -11.73 11.07
N ARG A 105 4.36 -12.65 10.13
CA ARG A 105 5.29 -13.73 9.77
C ARG A 105 5.99 -13.41 8.47
N THR A 106 7.19 -13.97 8.33
CA THR A 106 8.06 -13.78 7.16
C THR A 106 8.32 -15.06 6.38
N GLU A 107 7.82 -16.18 6.90
CA GLU A 107 7.82 -17.50 6.28
C GLU A 107 6.47 -17.77 5.59
N GLU A 108 6.44 -18.78 4.71
CA GLU A 108 5.22 -19.23 4.02
C GLU A 108 4.48 -18.10 3.28
N LEU A 109 5.23 -17.09 2.82
CA LEU A 109 4.69 -15.96 2.10
C LEU A 109 4.06 -16.41 0.78
N THR A 110 2.95 -15.77 0.44
CA THR A 110 2.42 -15.80 -0.91
C THR A 110 3.39 -15.10 -1.85
N GLY A 111 3.66 -15.70 -3.00
CA GLY A 111 4.42 -15.04 -4.05
C GLY A 111 3.63 -13.86 -4.65
N PRO A 112 4.29 -12.95 -5.37
CA PRO A 112 3.60 -11.85 -6.02
C PRO A 112 2.56 -12.38 -7.02
N GLY A 113 1.37 -11.79 -7.03
CA GLY A 113 0.27 -12.21 -7.90
C GLY A 113 -0.46 -13.48 -7.45
N VAL A 114 -0.09 -14.07 -6.31
CA VAL A 114 -0.83 -15.18 -5.70
C VAL A 114 -1.85 -14.61 -4.72
N ALA A 115 -3.11 -15.04 -4.83
CA ALA A 115 -4.15 -14.62 -3.91
C ALA A 115 -3.84 -15.11 -2.48
N THR A 116 -4.07 -14.25 -1.50
CA THR A 116 -3.95 -14.60 -0.08
C THR A 116 -4.86 -15.79 0.26
N PRO A 117 -4.32 -16.89 0.84
CA PRO A 117 -5.13 -18.04 1.23
C PRO A 117 -6.25 -17.67 2.21
N PHE A 118 -7.35 -18.42 2.15
CA PHE A 118 -8.43 -18.24 3.11
C PHE A 118 -7.94 -18.39 4.56
N GLY A 119 -8.37 -17.49 5.43
CA GLY A 119 -7.93 -17.45 6.83
C GLY A 119 -6.64 -16.65 7.06
N PHE A 120 -6.08 -16.03 6.03
CA PHE A 120 -4.87 -15.22 6.11
C PHE A 120 -5.10 -13.78 5.64
N ILE A 121 -4.14 -12.93 6.01
CA ILE A 121 -3.99 -11.56 5.55
C ILE A 121 -2.54 -11.34 5.14
N ASP A 122 -2.33 -10.81 3.94
CA ASP A 122 -1.02 -10.36 3.48
C ASP A 122 -0.93 -8.84 3.57
N ARG A 123 0.25 -8.35 3.96
CA ARG A 123 0.66 -6.97 3.71
C ARG A 123 1.94 -6.95 2.91
N VAL A 124 2.00 -6.07 1.92
CA VAL A 124 3.15 -5.97 1.03
C VAL A 124 3.50 -4.51 0.81
N LEU A 125 4.77 -4.16 1.04
CA LEU A 125 5.37 -2.95 0.49
C LEU A 125 5.85 -3.27 -0.92
N ILE A 126 5.44 -2.49 -1.90
CA ILE A 126 5.63 -2.73 -3.33
C ILE A 126 6.22 -1.47 -3.96
N VAL A 127 7.29 -1.63 -4.72
CA VAL A 127 7.78 -0.64 -5.67
C VAL A 127 7.71 -1.24 -7.07
N ASP A 128 6.90 -0.65 -7.93
CA ASP A 128 6.65 -1.18 -9.28
C ASP A 128 6.50 -0.05 -10.31
N THR A 129 6.63 -0.38 -11.58
CA THR A 129 6.11 0.47 -12.65
C THR A 129 4.61 0.62 -12.43
N GLY A 130 4.13 1.86 -12.23
CA GLY A 130 2.71 2.13 -12.10
C GLY A 130 1.90 1.60 -13.28
N ASP A 131 0.58 1.59 -13.15
CA ASP A 131 -0.27 1.16 -14.25
C ASP A 131 0.06 1.94 -15.54
N THR A 132 -0.08 1.27 -16.68
CA THR A 132 0.10 1.85 -18.01
C THR A 132 -0.91 2.95 -18.33
N THR A 133 -1.96 3.08 -17.51
CA THR A 133 -3.01 4.09 -17.66
C THR A 133 -2.76 5.32 -16.77
N PRO A 134 -3.10 6.54 -17.24
CA PRO A 134 -3.10 7.72 -16.37
C PRO A 134 -4.02 7.52 -15.15
N PRO A 135 -3.70 8.09 -13.98
CA PRO A 135 -2.62 9.05 -13.71
C PRO A 135 -1.27 8.41 -13.33
N LEU A 136 -1.16 7.08 -13.30
CA LEU A 136 0.04 6.37 -12.86
C LEU A 136 1.02 6.08 -14.01
N ALA A 137 0.56 6.22 -15.25
CA ALA A 137 1.37 6.01 -16.44
C ALA A 137 2.73 6.72 -16.37
N ARG A 138 3.79 5.94 -16.61
CA ARG A 138 5.20 6.39 -16.62
C ARG A 138 5.77 6.82 -15.26
N HIS A 139 5.04 6.61 -14.17
CA HIS A 139 5.55 6.83 -12.82
C HIS A 139 5.88 5.51 -12.12
N THR A 140 6.80 5.59 -11.16
CA THR A 140 7.01 4.51 -10.19
C THR A 140 5.96 4.64 -9.10
N THR A 141 5.43 3.51 -8.65
CA THR A 141 4.53 3.46 -7.49
C THR A 141 5.27 2.91 -6.28
N VAL A 142 5.00 3.45 -5.11
CA VAL A 142 5.55 3.02 -3.82
C VAL A 142 4.38 2.79 -2.87
N PHE A 143 3.82 1.58 -2.91
CA PHE A 143 2.54 1.26 -2.29
C PHE A 143 2.66 0.25 -1.17
N CYS A 144 1.86 0.45 -0.14
CA CYS A 144 1.44 -0.59 0.78
C CYS A 144 0.18 -1.26 0.22
N SER A 145 0.06 -2.56 0.47
CA SER A 145 -1.17 -3.31 0.22
C SER A 145 -1.61 -4.11 1.44
N LEU A 146 -2.92 -4.33 1.54
CA LEU A 146 -3.54 -5.30 2.43
C LEU A 146 -4.53 -6.17 1.64
N GLN A 147 -4.39 -7.49 1.77
CA GLN A 147 -5.13 -8.47 0.96
C GLN A 147 -5.57 -9.65 1.83
N GLY A 148 -6.69 -10.29 1.47
CA GLY A 148 -7.25 -11.44 2.20
C GLY A 148 -8.39 -11.06 3.15
N ILE A 149 -8.50 -11.74 4.28
CA ILE A 149 -9.58 -11.52 5.28
C ILE A 149 -9.21 -10.34 6.20
N VAL A 150 -9.19 -9.14 5.62
CA VAL A 150 -8.96 -7.89 6.37
C VAL A 150 -10.11 -7.67 7.35
N THR A 151 -9.79 -7.49 8.63
CA THR A 151 -10.80 -7.25 9.69
C THR A 151 -10.88 -5.76 10.04
N ALA A 152 -12.03 -5.32 10.56
CA ALA A 152 -12.22 -3.93 11.03
C ALA A 152 -11.12 -3.44 12.01
N PRO A 153 -10.71 -4.22 13.05
CA PRO A 153 -9.61 -3.81 13.92
C PRO A 153 -8.27 -3.67 13.20
N LEU A 154 -7.99 -4.53 12.22
CA LEU A 154 -6.76 -4.43 11.43
C LEU A 154 -6.78 -3.17 10.56
N LEU A 155 -7.93 -2.88 9.95
CA LEU A 155 -8.12 -1.71 9.12
C LEU A 155 -7.92 -0.42 9.93
N GLN A 156 -8.42 -0.34 11.16
CA GLN A 156 -8.22 0.83 12.04
C GLN A 156 -6.74 1.10 12.36
N VAL A 157 -5.89 0.07 12.39
CA VAL A 157 -4.45 0.23 12.65
C VAL A 157 -3.70 0.69 11.41
N TYR A 158 -3.98 0.11 10.24
CA TYR A 158 -3.20 0.37 9.03
C TYR A 158 -3.79 1.46 8.13
N ARG A 159 -5.08 1.71 8.27
CA ARG A 159 -5.87 2.71 7.54
C ARG A 159 -6.85 3.40 8.49
N PRO A 160 -6.37 4.13 9.51
CA PRO A 160 -7.25 4.88 10.41
C PRO A 160 -8.06 5.97 9.69
N ASP A 161 -7.68 6.33 8.46
CA ASP A 161 -8.41 7.21 7.55
C ASP A 161 -9.66 6.57 6.94
N LEU A 162 -9.78 5.24 7.03
CA LEU A 162 -10.85 4.43 6.47
C LEU A 162 -11.87 4.05 7.56
N ASN A 163 -13.16 4.27 7.30
CA ASN A 163 -14.22 3.90 8.25
C ASN A 163 -14.36 2.38 8.36
N ALA A 164 -14.12 1.80 9.54
CA ALA A 164 -14.10 0.35 9.78
C ALA A 164 -15.34 -0.44 9.30
N HIS A 165 -16.50 0.20 9.12
CA HIS A 165 -17.71 -0.38 8.51
C HIS A 165 -17.59 -0.64 6.99
N LEU A 166 -16.41 -0.38 6.43
CA LEU A 166 -16.01 -0.59 5.04
C LEU A 166 -16.20 -2.01 4.51
N LEU A 167 -16.16 -3.00 5.41
CA LEU A 167 -16.08 -4.42 5.07
C LEU A 167 -17.28 -5.22 5.61
N ASP A 168 -18.27 -4.52 6.17
CA ASP A 168 -19.53 -5.09 6.69
C ASP A 168 -20.53 -5.36 5.56
#